data_AF-A0A949NDJ5-F1
#
_entry.id   AF-A0A949NDJ5-F1
#
_cell.length_a   1.000
_cell.length_b   1.000
_cell.length_c   1.000
_cell.angle_alpha   90.00
_cell.angle_beta   90.00
_cell.angle_gamma   90.00
#
_symmetry.space_group_name_H-M   'P 1'
#
loop_
_entity.id
_entity.type
_entity.pdbx_description
1 polymer ?
#
loop_
_entity_poly.entity_id
_entity_poly.type
_entity_poly.pdbx_seq_one_letter_code
_entity_poly.pdbx_strand_id
1 'polypeptide(L)'
;MTEEKRFAVLIDSDNVSSKYIKYIMDEISNYGIVTYKRIYGDWTSTSSSSWKNVLLENSITPIQQYSYTVGKNATDSAMIIDAMDILYSSKVEGFCIVSSDSDFTRLAVRLRESGMMVIGMGEKKTPLPFRVACNIFKYLDILTEDAETEEEEITLNPAKTKSAEAAPPDSRSQKDVADMTDLETIKQAMINIINENGDEARGIDMGELGNRILKRHPDFDVRNYGYTKLSKFLTTFDCFEQTEIKKSIYVYLKDNKANIDHVRKELLQYMQEKGEPEVNMSQLNQWLVSRFPQFNVKNYGYKNFSKFIGDIDGLKIKSSGANGCVKKVSLLR
;
A
#
# COMPACT_ATOMS: atom_id res chain seq x y z
N MET A 1 10.11 -26.60 3.10
CA MET A 1 10.79 -25.62 2.24
C MET A 1 9.71 -24.91 1.48
N THR A 2 9.53 -23.61 1.68
CA THR A 2 8.62 -22.80 0.88
C THR A 2 9.22 -22.74 -0.52
N GLU A 3 8.51 -23.28 -1.51
CA GLU A 3 8.98 -23.29 -2.90
C GLU A 3 8.99 -21.85 -3.42
N GLU A 4 10.14 -21.39 -3.93
CA GLU A 4 10.24 -20.06 -4.51
C GLU A 4 9.42 -19.99 -5.80
N LYS A 5 8.64 -18.92 -5.96
CA LYS A 5 7.82 -18.70 -7.14
C LYS A 5 8.69 -18.47 -8.37
N ARG A 6 8.29 -19.00 -9.51
CA ARG A 6 8.97 -18.77 -10.80
C ARG A 6 8.27 -17.64 -11.55
N PHE A 7 9.05 -16.70 -12.05
CA PHE A 7 8.56 -15.53 -12.77
C PHE A 7 9.02 -15.50 -14.23
N ALA A 8 8.16 -14.98 -15.10
CA ALA A 8 8.53 -14.54 -16.44
C ALA A 8 8.66 -13.02 -16.47
N VAL A 9 9.84 -12.51 -16.84
CA VAL A 9 10.11 -11.09 -17.04
C VAL A 9 10.01 -10.77 -18.52
N LEU A 10 9.04 -9.94 -18.88
CA LEU A 10 8.71 -9.51 -20.24
C LEU A 10 8.91 -8.00 -20.34
N ILE A 11 9.83 -7.59 -21.21
CA ILE A 11 10.31 -6.21 -21.28
C ILE A 11 9.97 -5.63 -22.65
N ASP A 12 9.31 -4.49 -22.65
CA ASP A 12 9.02 -3.71 -23.84
C ASP A 12 10.16 -2.70 -24.09
N SER A 13 11.00 -2.97 -25.11
CA SER A 13 12.15 -2.10 -25.39
C SER A 13 11.78 -0.76 -26.00
N ASP A 14 10.56 -0.63 -26.53
CA ASP A 14 10.10 0.60 -27.19
C ASP A 14 9.67 1.64 -26.15
N ASN A 15 9.22 1.18 -24.97
CA ASN A 15 8.74 2.03 -23.87
C ASN A 15 9.69 2.13 -22.67
N VAL A 16 10.77 1.34 -22.64
CA VAL A 16 11.69 1.25 -21.49
C VAL A 16 13.13 1.50 -21.93
N SER A 17 13.92 2.20 -21.12
CA SER A 17 15.36 2.41 -21.39
C SER A 17 16.21 1.27 -20.83
N SER A 18 17.30 0.94 -21.53
CA SER A 18 18.24 -0.12 -21.10
C SER A 18 18.91 0.15 -19.75
N LYS A 19 18.97 1.40 -19.30
CA LYS A 19 19.49 1.79 -17.99
C LYS A 19 18.76 1.12 -16.82
N TYR A 20 17.48 0.75 -17.01
CA TYR A 20 16.66 0.20 -15.94
C TYR A 20 16.87 -1.30 -15.68
N ILE A 21 17.59 -2.01 -16.56
CA ILE A 21 17.63 -3.49 -16.53
C ILE A 21 18.21 -4.06 -15.25
N LYS A 22 19.29 -3.48 -14.73
CA LYS A 22 19.88 -3.90 -13.45
C LYS A 22 18.83 -3.83 -12.33
N TYR A 23 18.17 -2.68 -12.21
CA TYR A 23 17.16 -2.42 -11.18
C TYR A 23 15.89 -3.28 -11.34
N ILE A 24 15.47 -3.57 -12.57
CA ILE A 24 14.37 -4.50 -12.86
C ILE A 24 14.72 -5.90 -12.32
N MET A 25 15.92 -6.39 -12.63
CA MET A 25 16.37 -7.73 -12.23
C MET A 25 16.58 -7.84 -10.72
N ASP A 26 17.12 -6.79 -10.10
CA ASP A 26 17.30 -6.73 -8.64
C ASP A 26 15.94 -6.71 -7.93
N GLU A 27 14.99 -5.87 -8.39
CA GLU A 27 13.68 -5.76 -7.76
C GLU A 27 12.85 -7.05 -7.89
N ILE A 28 12.85 -7.71 -9.07
CA ILE A 28 12.09 -8.96 -9.26
C ILE A 28 12.65 -10.12 -8.44
N SER A 29 13.95 -10.12 -8.14
CA SER A 29 14.60 -11.16 -7.33
C SER A 29 14.05 -11.25 -5.90
N ASN A 30 13.46 -10.17 -5.39
CA ASN A 30 12.78 -10.15 -4.09
C ASN A 30 11.50 -10.98 -4.05
N TYR A 31 10.93 -11.33 -5.21
CA TYR A 31 9.65 -12.03 -5.32
C TYR A 31 9.78 -13.51 -5.69
N GLY A 32 10.88 -13.89 -6.35
CA GLY A 32 11.15 -15.27 -6.73
C GLY A 32 12.19 -15.42 -7.84
N ILE A 33 12.26 -16.62 -8.41
CA ILE A 33 13.25 -17.01 -9.41
C ILE A 33 12.77 -16.60 -10.80
N VAL A 34 13.58 -15.81 -11.51
CA VAL A 34 13.28 -15.44 -12.90
C VAL A 34 13.64 -16.59 -13.85
N THR A 35 12.63 -17.21 -14.43
CA THR A 35 12.76 -18.35 -15.36
C THR A 35 12.79 -17.93 -16.82
N TYR A 36 11.99 -16.94 -17.19
CA TYR A 36 11.99 -16.33 -18.52
C TYR A 36 12.50 -14.90 -18.43
N LYS A 37 13.46 -14.54 -19.27
CA LYS A 37 13.96 -13.17 -19.44
C LYS A 37 13.86 -12.83 -20.91
N ARG A 38 12.80 -12.12 -21.30
CA ARG A 38 12.54 -11.79 -22.69
C ARG A 38 12.33 -10.30 -22.86
N ILE A 39 12.91 -9.76 -23.92
CA ILE A 39 12.73 -8.38 -24.33
C ILE A 39 12.25 -8.34 -25.77
N TYR A 40 11.28 -7.48 -26.05
CA TYR A 40 10.61 -7.41 -27.35
C TYR A 40 10.88 -6.06 -27.98
N GLY A 41 11.21 -6.07 -29.28
CA GLY A 41 11.41 -4.87 -30.06
C GLY A 41 12.01 -5.15 -31.43
N ASP A 42 12.28 -4.06 -32.15
CA ASP A 42 12.96 -4.12 -33.45
C ASP A 42 14.47 -3.92 -33.29
N TRP A 43 15.22 -5.03 -33.29
CA TRP A 43 16.68 -5.04 -33.14
C TRP A 43 17.43 -4.64 -34.41
N THR A 44 16.74 -4.33 -35.52
CA THR A 44 17.37 -3.80 -36.73
C THR A 44 17.62 -2.29 -36.66
N SER A 45 17.00 -1.59 -35.70
CA SER A 45 17.23 -0.16 -35.48
C SER A 45 18.64 0.13 -34.96
N THR A 46 19.23 1.23 -35.39
CA THR A 46 20.54 1.71 -34.90
C THR A 46 20.50 2.10 -33.40
N SER A 47 19.32 2.46 -32.89
CA SER A 47 19.08 2.73 -31.46
C SER A 47 19.26 1.50 -30.56
N SER A 48 19.28 0.30 -31.14
CA SER A 48 19.36 -0.96 -30.40
C SER A 48 20.77 -1.31 -29.90
N SER A 49 21.78 -0.50 -30.24
CA SER A 49 23.18 -0.71 -29.85
C SER A 49 23.40 -0.66 -28.34
N SER A 50 22.65 0.17 -27.61
CA SER A 50 22.74 0.30 -26.14
C SER A 50 22.23 -0.94 -25.40
N TRP A 51 21.46 -1.81 -26.07
CA TRP A 51 20.92 -3.02 -25.48
C TRP A 51 21.91 -4.19 -25.53
N LYS A 52 22.74 -4.27 -26.56
CA LYS A 52 23.56 -5.46 -26.84
C LYS A 52 24.32 -5.99 -25.62
N ASN A 53 25.09 -5.11 -24.95
CA ASN A 53 25.89 -5.53 -23.78
C ASN A 53 24.99 -5.85 -22.59
N VAL A 54 23.99 -5.01 -22.34
CA VAL A 54 23.03 -5.17 -21.23
C VAL A 54 22.29 -6.50 -21.31
N LEU A 55 21.84 -6.90 -22.52
CA LEU A 55 21.15 -8.16 -22.73
C LEU A 55 22.07 -9.38 -22.50
N LEU A 56 23.31 -9.31 -22.97
CA LEU A 56 24.29 -10.38 -22.79
C LEU A 56 24.66 -10.57 -21.32
N GLU A 57 24.96 -9.47 -20.62
CA GLU A 57 25.34 -9.49 -19.20
C GLU A 57 24.23 -10.03 -18.30
N ASN A 58 22.96 -9.78 -18.65
CA ASN A 58 21.80 -10.19 -17.86
C ASN A 58 21.15 -11.49 -18.35
N SER A 59 21.70 -12.13 -19.40
CA SER A 59 21.15 -13.32 -20.05
C SER A 59 19.69 -13.14 -20.49
N ILE A 60 19.38 -12.00 -21.09
CA ILE A 60 18.05 -11.66 -21.59
C ILE A 60 17.97 -12.06 -23.07
N THR A 61 16.92 -12.79 -23.42
CA THR A 61 16.67 -13.23 -24.80
C THR A 61 15.94 -12.13 -25.58
N PRO A 62 16.54 -11.55 -26.64
CA PRO A 62 15.83 -10.63 -27.53
C PRO A 62 14.86 -11.39 -28.43
N ILE A 63 13.62 -10.93 -28.47
CA ILE A 63 12.58 -11.38 -29.39
C ILE A 63 12.44 -10.29 -30.46
N GLN A 64 12.83 -10.62 -31.69
CA GLN A 64 12.76 -9.70 -32.82
C GLN A 64 11.33 -9.56 -33.31
N GLN A 65 10.87 -8.32 -33.44
CA GLN A 65 9.61 -7.99 -34.10
C GLN A 65 9.83 -6.81 -35.04
N TYR A 66 9.60 -7.01 -36.34
CA TYR A 66 9.74 -5.94 -37.32
C TYR A 66 8.63 -4.90 -37.17
N SER A 67 9.03 -3.63 -37.13
CA SER A 67 8.13 -2.50 -37.20
C SER A 67 7.83 -2.13 -38.66
N TYR A 68 6.75 -2.67 -39.22
CA TYR A 68 6.35 -2.36 -40.61
C TYR A 68 5.91 -0.90 -40.82
N THR A 69 5.50 -0.23 -39.74
CA THR A 69 5.11 1.19 -39.71
C THR A 69 5.32 1.73 -38.29
N VAL A 70 5.88 2.93 -38.16
CA VAL A 70 6.12 3.59 -36.87
C VAL A 70 4.79 3.83 -36.14
N GLY A 71 4.73 3.48 -34.85
CA GLY A 71 3.56 3.71 -33.99
C GLY A 71 2.47 2.63 -34.07
N LYS A 72 2.79 1.40 -34.48
CA LYS A 72 1.88 0.26 -34.39
C LYS A 72 2.33 -0.75 -33.32
N ASN A 73 1.35 -1.38 -32.70
CA ASN A 73 1.47 -2.31 -31.57
C ASN A 73 2.01 -3.71 -31.96
N ALA A 74 2.96 -3.78 -32.90
CA ALA A 74 3.51 -5.06 -33.36
C ALA A 74 4.34 -5.72 -32.24
N THR A 75 5.21 -4.95 -31.60
CA THR A 75 5.99 -5.36 -30.41
C THR A 75 5.05 -5.85 -29.29
N ASP A 76 4.02 -5.07 -28.97
CA ASP A 76 3.05 -5.40 -27.92
C ASP A 76 2.30 -6.69 -28.23
N SER A 77 1.88 -6.87 -29.47
CA SER A 77 1.18 -8.08 -29.92
C SER A 77 2.07 -9.32 -29.76
N ALA A 78 3.35 -9.22 -30.16
CA ALA A 78 4.31 -10.31 -29.98
C ALA A 78 4.52 -10.64 -28.50
N MET A 79 4.66 -9.61 -27.65
CA MET A 79 4.79 -9.81 -26.20
C MET A 79 3.54 -10.43 -25.57
N ILE A 80 2.34 -10.00 -25.96
CA ILE A 80 1.08 -10.55 -25.46
C ILE A 80 0.92 -12.02 -25.86
N ILE A 81 1.21 -12.37 -27.13
CA ILE A 81 1.15 -13.76 -27.61
C ILE A 81 2.08 -14.64 -26.77
N ASP A 82 3.34 -14.21 -26.63
CA ASP A 82 4.33 -15.00 -25.91
C ASP A 82 4.03 -15.09 -24.40
N ALA A 83 3.48 -14.03 -23.80
CA ALA A 83 2.97 -14.08 -22.43
C ALA A 83 1.88 -15.15 -22.24
N MET A 84 0.95 -15.27 -23.20
CA MET A 84 -0.10 -16.29 -23.16
C MET A 84 0.47 -17.70 -23.36
N ASP A 85 1.45 -17.87 -24.25
CA ASP A 85 2.12 -19.17 -24.44
C ASP A 85 2.87 -19.60 -23.17
N ILE A 86 3.58 -18.68 -22.51
CA ILE A 86 4.21 -18.93 -21.22
C ILE A 86 3.16 -19.29 -20.17
N LEU A 87 2.05 -18.56 -20.10
CA LEU A 87 0.97 -18.81 -19.15
C LEU A 87 0.45 -20.25 -19.27
N TYR A 88 0.14 -20.69 -20.50
CA TYR A 88 -0.38 -22.04 -20.74
C TYR A 88 0.68 -23.14 -20.64
N SER A 89 1.96 -22.81 -20.69
CA SER A 89 3.04 -23.77 -20.40
C SER A 89 3.03 -24.26 -18.95
N SER A 90 2.34 -23.55 -18.04
CA SER A 90 2.25 -23.86 -16.60
C SER A 90 3.62 -23.95 -15.89
N LYS A 91 4.64 -23.25 -16.40
CA LYS A 91 6.01 -23.26 -15.87
C LYS A 91 6.30 -22.13 -14.88
N VAL A 92 5.41 -21.15 -14.76
CA VAL A 92 5.60 -19.96 -13.91
C VAL A 92 4.37 -19.73 -13.03
N GLU A 93 4.59 -19.07 -11.89
CA GLU A 93 3.56 -18.62 -10.95
C GLU A 93 3.36 -17.10 -10.98
N GLY A 94 4.17 -16.38 -11.76
CA GLY A 94 4.08 -14.94 -11.88
C GLY A 94 4.71 -14.35 -13.13
N PHE A 95 4.32 -13.11 -13.40
CA PHE A 95 4.77 -12.32 -14.53
C PHE A 95 5.22 -10.95 -14.06
N CYS A 96 6.34 -10.48 -14.60
CA CYS A 96 6.80 -9.11 -14.49
C CYS A 96 6.65 -8.46 -15.87
N ILE A 97 5.72 -7.53 -16.01
CA ILE A 97 5.51 -6.77 -17.25
C ILE A 97 6.21 -5.42 -17.08
N VAL A 98 7.23 -5.17 -17.89
CA VAL A 98 8.01 -3.93 -17.85
C VAL A 98 7.63 -3.06 -19.04
N SER A 99 6.75 -2.09 -18.81
CA SER A 99 6.33 -1.08 -19.80
C SER A 99 5.65 0.10 -19.10
N SER A 100 5.63 1.27 -19.75
CA SER A 100 4.81 2.41 -19.32
C SER A 100 3.52 2.56 -20.16
N ASP A 101 3.25 1.62 -21.07
CA ASP A 101 2.08 1.63 -21.95
C ASP A 101 0.84 1.02 -21.27
N SER A 102 -0.29 1.72 -21.38
CA SER A 102 -1.58 1.24 -20.87
C SER A 102 -2.19 0.09 -21.67
N ASP A 103 -1.72 -0.20 -22.88
CA ASP A 103 -2.28 -1.28 -23.70
C ASP A 103 -2.08 -2.68 -23.08
N PHE A 104 -1.10 -2.83 -22.17
CA PHE A 104 -0.90 -4.06 -21.38
C PHE A 104 -1.90 -4.27 -20.24
N THR A 105 -2.83 -3.33 -20.00
CA THR A 105 -3.85 -3.44 -18.96
C THR A 105 -4.65 -4.74 -19.07
N ARG A 106 -5.11 -5.12 -20.26
CA ARG A 106 -5.90 -6.36 -20.46
C ARG A 106 -5.06 -7.62 -20.27
N LEU A 107 -3.77 -7.59 -20.63
CA LEU A 107 -2.84 -8.69 -20.37
C LEU A 107 -2.68 -8.90 -18.85
N ALA A 108 -2.41 -7.83 -18.09
CA ALA A 108 -2.25 -7.91 -16.64
C ALA A 108 -3.50 -8.47 -15.94
N VAL A 109 -4.70 -8.01 -16.34
CA VAL A 109 -5.96 -8.55 -15.83
C VAL A 109 -6.11 -10.03 -16.16
N ARG A 110 -5.88 -10.43 -17.42
CA ARG A 110 -6.04 -11.83 -17.87
C ARG A 110 -5.09 -12.79 -17.15
N LEU A 111 -3.86 -12.36 -16.89
CA LEU A 111 -2.87 -13.12 -16.11
C LEU A 111 -3.32 -13.30 -14.65
N ARG A 112 -3.84 -12.23 -14.01
CA ARG A 112 -4.41 -12.30 -12.65
C ARG A 112 -5.64 -13.19 -12.55
N GLU A 113 -6.53 -13.11 -13.54
CA GLU A 113 -7.70 -14.00 -13.65
C GLU A 113 -7.28 -15.48 -13.74
N SER A 114 -6.07 -15.75 -14.23
CA SER A 114 -5.48 -17.10 -14.27
C SER A 114 -4.76 -17.49 -12.97
N GLY A 115 -4.83 -16.66 -11.93
CA GLY A 115 -4.17 -16.90 -10.64
C GLY A 115 -2.69 -16.54 -10.59
N MET A 116 -2.15 -15.89 -11.62
CA MET A 116 -0.74 -15.47 -11.64
C MET A 116 -0.52 -14.23 -10.78
N MET A 117 0.66 -14.15 -10.16
CA MET A 117 1.14 -12.92 -9.53
C MET A 117 1.70 -11.98 -10.61
N VAL A 118 1.09 -10.81 -10.80
CA VAL A 118 1.50 -9.83 -11.81
C VAL A 118 2.17 -8.63 -11.13
N ILE A 119 3.43 -8.41 -11.47
CA ILE A 119 4.22 -7.24 -11.08
C ILE A 119 4.36 -6.36 -12.32
N GLY A 120 3.85 -5.13 -12.27
CA GLY A 120 4.09 -4.12 -13.28
C GLY A 120 5.31 -3.28 -12.92
N MET A 121 6.13 -2.92 -13.90
CA MET A 121 7.21 -1.95 -13.72
C MET A 121 7.19 -0.93 -14.85
N GLY A 122 7.16 0.35 -14.53
CA GLY A 122 7.13 1.43 -15.51
C GLY A 122 7.60 2.75 -14.90
N GLU A 123 7.70 3.80 -15.70
CA GLU A 123 8.07 5.13 -15.20
C GLU A 123 6.87 5.83 -14.53
N LYS A 124 7.09 6.91 -13.76
CA LYS A 124 6.02 7.73 -13.14
C LYS A 124 4.85 8.09 -14.07
N LYS A 125 5.14 8.33 -15.35
CA LYS A 125 4.13 8.65 -16.40
C LYS A 125 3.14 7.52 -16.70
N THR A 126 3.35 6.32 -16.14
CA THR A 126 2.53 5.14 -16.43
C THR A 126 1.06 5.37 -16.01
N PRO A 127 0.09 5.21 -16.92
CA PRO A 127 -1.31 5.46 -16.61
C PRO A 127 -1.87 4.61 -15.48
N LEU A 128 -2.73 5.21 -14.65
CA LEU A 128 -3.41 4.53 -13.54
C LEU A 128 -4.09 3.19 -13.92
N PRO A 129 -4.76 3.05 -15.07
CA PRO A 129 -5.40 1.78 -15.45
C PRO A 129 -4.46 0.58 -15.46
N PHE A 130 -3.22 0.74 -15.93
CA PHE A 130 -2.26 -0.35 -15.97
C PHE A 130 -1.73 -0.67 -14.57
N ARG A 131 -1.46 0.37 -13.76
CA ARG A 131 -0.98 0.20 -12.38
C ARG A 131 -1.96 -0.61 -11.53
N VAL A 132 -3.25 -0.26 -11.55
CA VAL A 132 -4.28 -0.96 -10.77
C VAL A 132 -4.64 -2.34 -11.32
N ALA A 133 -4.30 -2.60 -12.59
CA ALA A 133 -4.43 -3.92 -13.20
C ALA A 133 -3.39 -4.92 -12.69
N CYS A 134 -2.30 -4.48 -12.06
CA CYS A 134 -1.28 -5.36 -11.48
C CYS A 134 -1.62 -5.76 -10.03
N ASN A 135 -0.90 -6.75 -9.48
CA ASN A 135 -0.92 -7.01 -8.03
C ASN A 135 0.00 -6.05 -7.29
N ILE A 136 1.13 -5.71 -7.90
CA ILE A 136 2.13 -4.77 -7.41
C ILE A 136 2.60 -3.97 -8.62
N PHE A 137 2.83 -2.67 -8.45
CA PHE A 137 3.41 -1.81 -9.46
C PHE A 137 4.61 -1.06 -8.89
N LYS A 138 5.74 -1.06 -9.61
CA LYS A 138 6.98 -0.38 -9.21
C LYS A 138 7.39 0.68 -10.22
N TYR A 139 7.85 1.82 -9.70
CA TYR A 139 8.32 2.94 -10.52
C TYR A 139 9.81 2.83 -10.78
N LEU A 140 10.19 2.60 -12.04
CA LEU A 140 11.58 2.35 -12.45
C LEU A 140 12.50 3.53 -12.13
N ASP A 141 12.01 4.76 -12.32
CA ASP A 141 12.76 5.98 -12.06
C ASP A 141 13.03 6.20 -10.56
N ILE A 142 12.16 5.68 -9.68
CA ILE A 142 12.37 5.73 -8.23
C ILE A 142 13.37 4.66 -7.80
N LEU A 143 13.28 3.45 -8.38
CA LEU A 143 14.24 2.38 -8.11
C LEU A 143 15.68 2.79 -8.47
N THR A 144 15.86 3.54 -9.57
CA THR A 144 17.15 4.09 -9.95
C THR A 144 17.64 5.15 -8.97
N GLU A 145 16.78 6.11 -8.62
CA GLU A 145 17.12 7.21 -7.72
C GLU A 145 17.58 6.68 -6.35
N ASP A 146 16.83 5.75 -5.76
CA ASP A 146 17.16 5.19 -4.45
C ASP A 146 18.48 4.42 -4.46
N ALA A 147 18.74 3.62 -5.51
CA ALA A 147 19.98 2.86 -5.62
C ALA A 147 21.20 3.76 -5.83
N GLU A 148 21.08 4.84 -6.61
CA GLU A 148 22.15 5.84 -6.77
C GLU A 148 22.44 6.55 -5.44
N THR A 149 21.39 6.85 -4.67
CA THR A 149 21.54 7.49 -3.34
C THR A 149 22.26 6.56 -2.35
N GLU A 150 21.95 5.27 -2.35
CA GLU A 150 22.61 4.27 -1.50
C GLU A 150 24.10 4.08 -1.88
N GLU A 151 24.45 4.09 -3.17
CA GLU A 151 25.84 3.98 -3.64
C GLU A 151 26.67 5.23 -3.25
N GLU A 152 26.08 6.43 -3.24
CA GLU A 152 26.73 7.66 -2.78
C GLU A 152 27.01 7.64 -1.26
N GLU A 153 26.10 7.11 -0.44
CA GLU A 153 26.31 7.00 1.01
C GLU A 153 27.43 6.01 1.38
N ILE A 154 27.63 4.96 0.58
CA ILE A 154 28.66 3.94 0.82
C ILE A 154 30.06 4.41 0.42
N THR A 155 30.16 5.35 -0.53
CA THR A 155 31.45 5.83 -1.07
C THR A 155 32.05 7.02 -0.30
N LEU A 156 31.31 7.64 0.62
CA LEU A 156 31.78 8.74 1.47
C LEU A 156 32.30 8.24 2.83
N ASN A 157 33.58 8.50 3.13
CA ASN A 157 34.26 8.13 4.39
C ASN A 157 33.47 8.51 5.68
N PRO A 158 33.45 7.66 6.73
CA PRO A 158 32.63 7.84 7.94
C PRO A 158 33.14 8.91 8.94
N ALA A 159 33.94 9.89 8.50
CA ALA A 159 34.59 10.86 9.38
C ALA A 159 33.87 12.23 9.48
N LYS A 160 32.67 12.38 8.89
CA LYS A 160 31.83 13.58 9.03
C LYS A 160 30.36 13.26 9.27
N THR A 161 30.06 12.22 10.04
CA THR A 161 28.67 11.89 10.40
C THR A 161 28.31 12.50 11.76
N LYS A 162 28.11 13.82 11.79
CA LYS A 162 27.38 14.52 12.85
C LYS A 162 26.59 15.69 12.24
N SER A 163 25.57 15.35 11.45
CA SER A 163 24.37 16.14 11.15
C SER A 163 23.74 15.66 9.84
N ALA A 164 23.24 14.43 9.84
CA ALA A 164 22.19 14.00 8.91
C ALA A 164 20.97 13.63 9.76
N GLU A 165 20.51 14.60 10.54
CA GLU A 165 19.12 14.59 11.00
C GLU A 165 18.24 14.72 9.77
N ALA A 166 17.23 13.87 9.71
CA ALA A 166 16.22 13.82 8.67
C ALA A 166 15.72 15.23 8.33
N ALA A 167 16.13 15.75 7.17
CA ALA A 167 15.50 16.92 6.60
C ALA A 167 14.05 16.55 6.22
N PRO A 168 13.06 17.42 6.47
CA PRO A 168 11.70 17.24 6.01
C PRO A 168 11.65 17.12 4.47
N PRO A 169 10.57 16.60 3.87
CA PRO A 169 10.47 16.25 2.45
C PRO A 169 10.42 17.47 1.50
N ASP A 170 10.87 18.65 1.93
CA ASP A 170 10.69 19.93 1.23
C ASP A 170 11.64 20.14 0.04
N SER A 171 12.53 19.17 -0.25
CA SER A 171 13.44 19.23 -1.40
C SER A 171 13.02 18.37 -2.60
N ARG A 172 11.93 17.60 -2.52
CA ARG A 172 11.33 16.97 -3.71
C ARG A 172 10.37 17.97 -4.33
N SER A 173 10.67 18.43 -5.54
CA SER A 173 9.86 19.37 -6.29
C SER A 173 8.38 19.00 -6.23
N GLN A 174 7.53 19.93 -5.79
CA GLN A 174 6.07 19.78 -5.70
C GLN A 174 5.37 19.41 -7.05
N LYS A 175 6.13 19.32 -8.15
CA LYS A 175 5.66 18.82 -9.46
C LYS A 175 5.71 17.28 -9.60
N ASP A 176 6.49 16.57 -8.79
CA ASP A 176 6.72 15.12 -8.95
C ASP A 176 5.69 14.23 -8.24
N VAL A 177 4.76 14.84 -7.49
CA VAL A 177 3.73 14.15 -6.69
C VAL A 177 2.42 13.92 -7.48
N ALA A 178 2.25 14.57 -8.64
CA ALA A 178 0.96 14.62 -9.33
C ALA A 178 0.46 13.27 -9.88
N ASP A 179 1.38 12.35 -10.17
CA ASP A 179 1.03 11.09 -10.84
C ASP A 179 0.86 9.90 -9.88
N MET A 180 1.21 10.02 -8.60
CA MET A 180 1.12 8.92 -7.61
C MET A 180 -0.13 9.03 -6.74
N THR A 181 -0.50 7.92 -6.09
CA THR A 181 -1.57 7.95 -5.07
C THR A 181 -1.22 8.96 -3.96
N ASP A 182 -2.12 9.89 -3.67
CA ASP A 182 -1.85 10.97 -2.73
C ASP A 182 -1.74 10.47 -1.28
N LEU A 183 -0.99 11.22 -0.47
CA LEU A 183 -0.64 10.84 0.90
C LEU A 183 -1.88 10.72 1.81
N GLU A 184 -2.91 11.55 1.61
CA GLU A 184 -4.13 11.51 2.42
C GLU A 184 -4.97 10.27 2.07
N THR A 185 -5.08 9.91 0.79
CA THR A 185 -5.70 8.64 0.37
C THR A 185 -5.01 7.43 0.99
N ILE A 186 -3.66 7.39 0.97
CA ILE A 186 -2.90 6.30 1.61
C ILE A 186 -3.13 6.27 3.13
N LYS A 187 -3.09 7.43 3.79
CA LYS A 187 -3.36 7.55 5.22
C LYS A 187 -4.75 7.03 5.57
N GLN A 188 -5.78 7.45 4.86
CA GLN A 188 -7.16 6.99 5.07
C GLN A 188 -7.30 5.49 4.80
N ALA A 189 -6.64 4.96 3.77
CA ALA A 189 -6.60 3.52 3.51
C ALA A 189 -5.97 2.74 4.68
N MET A 190 -4.85 3.22 5.22
CA MET A 190 -4.19 2.60 6.39
C MET A 190 -5.05 2.66 7.65
N ILE A 191 -5.71 3.79 7.93
CA ILE A 191 -6.67 3.92 9.05
C ILE A 191 -7.78 2.88 8.91
N ASN A 192 -8.38 2.76 7.73
CA ASN A 192 -9.45 1.79 7.49
C ASN A 192 -8.96 0.34 7.69
N ILE A 193 -7.77 0.01 7.18
CA ILE A 193 -7.17 -1.32 7.35
C ILE A 193 -6.95 -1.65 8.83
N ILE A 194 -6.42 -0.70 9.62
CA ILE A 194 -6.20 -0.88 11.05
C ILE A 194 -7.53 -1.07 11.79
N ASN A 195 -8.55 -0.27 11.47
CA ASN A 195 -9.88 -0.41 12.10
C ASN A 195 -10.58 -1.74 11.78
N GLU A 196 -10.37 -2.29 10.58
CA GLU A 196 -11.01 -3.54 10.15
C GLU A 196 -10.27 -4.80 10.62
N ASN A 197 -8.95 -4.73 10.83
CA ASN A 197 -8.10 -5.91 11.01
C ASN A 197 -7.20 -5.87 12.25
N GLY A 198 -7.06 -4.71 12.90
CA GLY A 198 -6.25 -4.56 14.11
C GLY A 198 -6.91 -5.21 15.32
N ASP A 199 -6.07 -5.77 16.19
CA ASP A 199 -6.46 -6.22 17.52
C ASP A 199 -6.69 -5.02 18.45
N GLU A 200 -7.72 -5.10 19.31
CA GLU A 200 -8.12 -4.02 20.23
C GLU A 200 -7.01 -3.59 21.21
N ALA A 201 -6.08 -4.49 21.55
CA ALA A 201 -5.00 -4.24 22.51
C ALA A 201 -3.63 -4.06 21.86
N ARG A 202 -3.41 -4.64 20.66
CA ARG A 202 -2.09 -4.66 20.01
C ARG A 202 -2.04 -3.94 18.67
N GLY A 203 -3.18 -3.58 18.07
CA GLY A 203 -3.23 -3.08 16.71
C GLY A 203 -2.96 -4.16 15.67
N ILE A 204 -2.44 -3.77 14.51
CA ILE A 204 -2.13 -4.68 13.40
C ILE A 204 -0.62 -4.88 13.30
N ASP A 205 -0.18 -6.08 12.87
CA ASP A 205 1.23 -6.30 12.53
C ASP A 205 1.65 -5.41 11.34
N MET A 206 2.85 -4.82 11.41
CA MET A 206 3.38 -3.93 10.36
C MET A 206 3.48 -4.60 8.99
N GLY A 207 3.90 -5.88 8.96
CA GLY A 207 3.98 -6.66 7.74
C GLY A 207 2.58 -6.95 7.17
N GLU A 208 1.61 -7.23 8.03
CA GLU A 208 0.22 -7.38 7.62
C GLU A 208 -0.36 -6.06 7.06
N LEU A 209 -0.11 -4.93 7.72
CA LEU A 209 -0.52 -3.61 7.23
C LEU A 209 0.07 -3.32 5.84
N GLY A 210 1.38 -3.54 5.67
CA GLY A 210 2.08 -3.41 4.39
C GLY A 210 1.48 -4.28 3.28
N ASN A 211 1.20 -5.54 3.58
CA ASN A 211 0.59 -6.47 2.62
C ASN A 211 -0.85 -6.07 2.24
N ARG A 212 -1.63 -5.53 3.19
CA ARG A 212 -3.01 -5.10 2.93
C ARG A 212 -3.08 -3.80 2.16
N ILE A 213 -2.20 -2.84 2.44
CA ILE A 213 -2.16 -1.60 1.67
C ILE A 213 -1.77 -1.87 0.22
N LEU A 214 -0.79 -2.76 -0.03
CA LEU A 214 -0.42 -3.20 -1.38
C LEU A 214 -1.58 -3.86 -2.15
N LYS A 215 -2.42 -4.66 -1.46
CA LYS A 215 -3.61 -5.26 -2.08
C LYS A 215 -4.66 -4.24 -2.50
N ARG A 216 -4.73 -3.08 -1.81
CA ARG A 216 -5.69 -2.00 -2.07
C ARG A 216 -5.14 -0.97 -3.05
N HIS A 217 -3.84 -0.69 -2.96
CA HIS A 217 -3.09 0.26 -3.78
C HIS A 217 -1.84 -0.44 -4.33
N PRO A 218 -1.94 -1.10 -5.51
CA PRO A 218 -0.83 -1.87 -6.08
C PRO A 218 0.45 -1.06 -6.30
N ASP A 219 0.33 0.24 -6.54
CA ASP A 219 1.43 1.17 -6.77
C ASP A 219 2.05 1.73 -5.48
N PHE A 220 1.54 1.35 -4.31
CA PHE A 220 2.07 1.82 -3.04
C PHE A 220 3.48 1.27 -2.78
N ASP A 221 4.43 2.18 -2.59
CA ASP A 221 5.76 1.91 -2.06
C ASP A 221 6.20 3.12 -1.21
N VAL A 222 6.87 2.87 -0.09
CA VAL A 222 7.32 3.94 0.81
C VAL A 222 8.38 4.83 0.17
N ARG A 223 9.14 4.26 -0.79
CA ARG A 223 10.15 4.95 -1.60
C ARG A 223 9.57 6.09 -2.44
N ASN A 224 8.34 5.88 -2.93
CA ASN A 224 7.57 6.90 -3.65
C ASN A 224 7.44 8.20 -2.86
N TYR A 225 7.37 8.09 -1.53
CA TYR A 225 7.22 9.22 -0.62
C TYR A 225 8.52 9.64 0.07
N GLY A 226 9.64 8.99 -0.26
CA GLY A 226 10.98 9.34 0.25
C GLY A 226 11.41 8.62 1.51
N TYR A 227 10.84 7.43 1.75
CA TYR A 227 11.15 6.64 2.93
C TYR A 227 11.66 5.26 2.53
N THR A 228 12.66 4.77 3.25
CA THR A 228 13.24 3.43 3.03
C THR A 228 12.53 2.33 3.81
N LYS A 229 11.68 2.68 4.79
CA LYS A 229 10.98 1.72 5.64
C LYS A 229 9.56 2.19 5.95
N LEU A 230 8.62 1.25 5.99
CA LEU A 230 7.23 1.51 6.39
C LEU A 230 7.13 2.07 7.81
N SER A 231 7.97 1.61 8.74
CA SER A 231 8.03 2.16 10.08
C SER A 231 8.38 3.66 10.08
N LYS A 232 9.34 4.10 9.25
CA LYS A 232 9.70 5.52 9.11
C LYS A 232 8.57 6.31 8.44
N PHE A 233 7.99 5.78 7.36
CA PHE A 233 6.87 6.42 6.66
C PHE A 233 5.67 6.69 7.58
N LEU A 234 5.36 5.74 8.47
CA LEU A 234 4.23 5.90 9.38
C LEU A 234 4.45 6.98 10.44
N THR A 235 5.70 7.34 10.76
CA THR A 235 5.99 8.43 11.71
C THR A 235 5.62 9.82 11.17
N THR A 236 5.44 9.94 9.85
CA THR A 236 4.97 11.16 9.19
C THR A 236 3.52 11.49 9.55
N PHE A 237 2.75 10.52 10.03
CA PHE A 237 1.37 10.71 10.42
C PHE A 237 1.23 10.73 11.94
N ASP A 238 0.71 11.84 12.46
CA ASP A 238 0.45 12.01 13.90
C ASP A 238 -0.60 11.02 14.44
N CYS A 239 -1.38 10.37 13.58
CA CYS A 239 -2.43 9.45 13.98
C CYS A 239 -1.96 8.00 14.16
N PHE A 240 -0.70 7.65 13.87
CA PHE A 240 -0.18 6.30 14.08
C PHE A 240 0.81 6.25 15.23
N GLU A 241 0.77 5.13 15.94
CA GLU A 241 1.70 4.77 17.00
C GLU A 241 2.23 3.36 16.74
N GLN A 242 3.47 3.11 17.18
CA GLN A 242 4.17 1.86 16.91
C GLN A 242 4.68 1.28 18.23
N THR A 243 4.47 -0.02 18.44
CA THR A 243 5.02 -0.75 19.59
C THR A 243 5.70 -2.02 19.11
N GLU A 244 6.86 -2.33 19.70
CA GLU A 244 7.56 -3.58 19.44
C GLU A 244 7.15 -4.64 20.46
N ILE A 245 6.62 -5.76 19.98
CA ILE A 245 6.26 -6.92 20.79
C ILE A 245 6.98 -8.14 20.22
N LYS A 246 7.90 -8.74 20.99
CA LYS A 246 8.63 -9.96 20.61
C LYS A 246 9.31 -9.88 19.22
N LYS A 247 9.97 -8.75 18.92
CA LYS A 247 10.64 -8.43 17.63
C LYS A 247 9.71 -8.16 16.44
N SER A 248 8.40 -8.17 16.63
CA SER A 248 7.43 -7.69 15.64
C SER A 248 6.98 -6.28 15.99
N ILE A 249 6.89 -5.42 14.97
CA ILE A 249 6.36 -4.07 15.13
C ILE A 249 4.86 -4.11 14.86
N TYR A 250 4.09 -3.61 15.80
CA TYR A 250 2.65 -3.44 15.69
C TYR A 250 2.30 -1.96 15.55
N VAL A 251 1.29 -1.67 14.74
CA VAL A 251 0.79 -0.33 14.46
C VAL A 251 -0.63 -0.20 14.97
N TYR A 252 -0.90 0.85 15.72
CA TYR A 252 -2.23 1.20 16.17
C TYR A 252 -2.47 2.70 16.01
N LEU A 253 -3.72 3.11 16.09
CA LEU A 253 -4.07 4.53 16.01
C LEU A 253 -3.73 5.20 17.34
N LYS A 254 -2.97 6.30 17.25
CA LYS A 254 -2.60 7.16 18.38
C LYS A 254 -3.88 7.55 19.11
N ASP A 255 -3.92 7.17 20.37
CA ASP A 255 -5.13 6.66 20.98
C ASP A 255 -6.28 7.69 21.04
N ASN A 256 -7.45 7.25 20.58
CA ASN A 256 -8.75 7.78 20.95
C ASN A 256 -9.06 7.44 22.43
N LYS A 257 -8.18 6.76 23.20
CA LYS A 257 -8.36 6.51 24.66
C LYS A 257 -8.38 7.77 25.52
N ALA A 258 -7.51 8.75 25.29
CA ALA A 258 -7.60 10.01 26.06
C ALA A 258 -8.93 10.72 25.80
N ASN A 259 -9.45 10.58 24.57
CA ASN A 259 -10.75 11.07 24.16
C ASN A 259 -11.90 10.22 24.73
N ILE A 260 -11.77 8.89 24.79
CA ILE A 260 -12.84 8.03 25.33
C ILE A 260 -13.00 8.23 26.83
N ASP A 261 -11.92 8.37 27.59
CA ASP A 261 -12.00 8.61 29.03
C ASP A 261 -12.55 10.01 29.32
N HIS A 262 -12.20 11.00 28.48
CA HIS A 262 -12.83 12.31 28.52
C HIS A 262 -14.34 12.26 28.20
N VAL A 263 -14.73 11.53 27.14
CA VAL A 263 -16.14 11.32 26.76
C VAL A 263 -16.90 10.57 27.87
N ARG A 264 -16.31 9.53 28.47
CA ARG A 264 -16.89 8.79 29.60
C ARG A 264 -17.10 9.70 30.81
N LYS A 265 -16.11 10.54 31.14
CA LYS A 265 -16.18 11.49 32.25
C LYS A 265 -17.25 12.56 32.03
N GLU A 266 -17.30 13.16 30.84
CA GLU A 266 -18.33 14.15 30.47
C GLU A 266 -19.73 13.53 30.45
N LEU A 267 -19.85 12.28 30.02
CA LEU A 267 -21.12 11.55 30.03
C LEU A 267 -21.60 11.27 31.47
N LEU A 268 -20.71 10.83 32.36
CA LEU A 268 -21.02 10.66 33.78
C LEU A 268 -21.41 12.00 34.44
N GLN A 269 -20.69 13.08 34.13
CA GLN A 269 -20.99 14.42 34.62
C GLN A 269 -22.37 14.90 34.13
N TYR A 270 -22.67 14.74 32.85
CA TYR A 270 -23.98 15.06 32.29
C TYR A 270 -25.11 14.30 32.99
N MET A 271 -24.91 13.00 33.27
CA MET A 271 -25.89 12.19 33.99
C MET A 271 -26.08 12.65 35.45
N GLN A 272 -25.03 13.13 36.11
CA GLN A 272 -25.09 13.69 37.46
C GLN A 272 -25.79 15.05 37.49
N GLU A 273 -25.47 15.95 36.55
CA GLU A 273 -26.02 17.30 36.47
C GLU A 273 -27.50 17.33 36.08
N LYS A 274 -27.92 16.42 35.19
CA LYS A 274 -29.32 16.37 34.75
C LYS A 274 -30.29 15.96 35.87
N GLY A 275 -29.81 15.28 36.92
CA GLY A 275 -30.59 14.88 38.10
C GLY A 275 -31.75 13.90 37.82
N GLU A 276 -31.91 13.43 36.59
CA GLU A 276 -32.96 12.48 36.20
C GLU A 276 -32.55 11.04 36.57
N PRO A 277 -33.45 10.24 37.18
CA PRO A 277 -33.12 8.86 37.58
C PRO A 277 -32.86 7.93 36.39
N GLU A 278 -33.41 8.23 35.20
CA GLU A 278 -33.22 7.44 33.98
C GLU A 278 -33.28 8.32 32.72
N VAL A 279 -32.30 8.19 31.82
CA VAL A 279 -32.24 8.92 30.53
C VAL A 279 -32.41 7.94 29.36
N ASN A 280 -33.12 8.35 28.31
CA ASN A 280 -33.29 7.52 27.11
C ASN A 280 -31.96 7.40 26.33
N MET A 281 -31.62 6.18 25.92
CA MET A 281 -30.39 5.87 25.17
C MET A 281 -30.24 6.70 23.88
N SER A 282 -31.33 6.94 23.16
CA SER A 282 -31.30 7.74 21.92
C SER A 282 -31.00 9.21 22.20
N GLN A 283 -31.56 9.76 23.28
CA GLN A 283 -31.30 11.14 23.70
C GLN A 283 -29.86 11.31 24.17
N LEU A 284 -29.34 10.33 24.91
CA LEU A 284 -27.94 10.32 25.35
C LEU A 284 -26.98 10.27 24.16
N ASN A 285 -27.28 9.45 23.15
CA ASN A 285 -26.48 9.40 21.92
C ASN A 285 -26.55 10.72 21.13
N GLN A 286 -27.73 11.33 21.01
CA GLN A 286 -27.90 12.63 20.34
C GLN A 286 -27.11 13.75 21.05
N TRP A 287 -27.20 13.81 22.38
CA TRP A 287 -26.41 14.76 23.17
C TRP A 287 -24.92 14.57 22.94
N LEU A 288 -24.46 13.32 22.98
CA LEU A 288 -23.04 13.02 22.85
C LEU A 288 -22.49 13.34 21.45
N VAL A 289 -23.25 13.05 20.39
CA VAL A 289 -22.88 13.45 19.02
C VAL A 289 -22.92 14.98 18.84
N SER A 290 -23.83 15.68 19.53
CA SER A 290 -23.88 17.15 19.49
C SER A 290 -22.67 17.80 20.19
N ARG A 291 -22.17 17.17 21.25
CA ARG A 291 -21.02 17.64 22.03
C ARG A 291 -19.69 17.21 21.40
N PHE A 292 -19.67 16.04 20.77
CA PHE A 292 -18.52 15.44 20.10
C PHE A 292 -18.92 15.04 18.67
N PRO A 293 -18.85 15.95 17.68
CA PRO A 293 -19.31 15.69 16.31
C PRO A 293 -18.60 14.52 15.60
N GLN A 294 -17.38 14.20 16.04
CA GLN A 294 -16.56 13.10 15.51
C GLN A 294 -16.76 11.77 16.26
N PHE A 295 -17.66 11.74 17.25
CA PHE A 295 -17.87 10.54 18.06
C PHE A 295 -18.55 9.44 17.25
N ASN A 296 -17.88 8.29 17.20
CA ASN A 296 -18.44 7.06 16.68
C ASN A 296 -17.92 5.89 17.52
N VAL A 297 -18.84 5.13 18.14
CA VAL A 297 -18.55 3.99 19.01
C VAL A 297 -17.68 2.91 18.37
N LYS A 298 -17.75 2.78 17.05
CA LYS A 298 -16.92 1.83 16.29
C LYS A 298 -15.45 2.24 16.30
N ASN A 299 -15.15 3.55 16.35
CA ASN A 299 -13.80 4.09 16.45
C ASN A 299 -13.16 3.81 17.82
N TYR A 300 -13.93 3.24 18.76
CA TYR A 300 -13.52 2.89 20.11
C TYR A 300 -13.68 1.39 20.41
N GLY A 301 -13.86 0.54 19.39
CA GLY A 301 -13.98 -0.93 19.56
C GLY A 301 -15.37 -1.43 19.94
N TYR A 302 -16.38 -0.55 20.07
CA TYR A 302 -17.72 -1.00 20.46
C TYR A 302 -18.61 -1.25 19.24
N LYS A 303 -19.20 -2.46 19.19
CA LYS A 303 -20.17 -2.85 18.14
C LYS A 303 -21.36 -1.90 18.03
N ASN A 304 -21.81 -1.34 19.16
CA ASN A 304 -22.90 -0.38 19.22
C ASN A 304 -22.84 0.45 20.50
N PHE A 305 -23.60 1.55 20.54
CA PHE A 305 -23.66 2.47 21.68
C PHE A 305 -24.14 1.80 22.97
N SER A 306 -24.99 0.78 22.90
CA SER A 306 -25.37 0.02 24.10
C SER A 306 -24.21 -0.73 24.73
N LYS A 307 -23.30 -1.29 23.92
CA LYS A 307 -22.09 -1.95 24.43
C LYS A 307 -21.12 -0.95 25.04
N PHE A 308 -20.96 0.22 24.42
CA PHE A 308 -20.15 1.32 24.95
C PHE A 308 -20.64 1.77 26.33
N ILE A 309 -21.93 2.10 26.48
CA ILE A 309 -22.51 2.52 27.76
C ILE A 309 -22.43 1.42 28.83
N GLY A 310 -22.61 0.15 28.42
CA GLY A 310 -22.55 -0.98 29.34
C GLY A 310 -21.17 -1.26 29.93
N ASP A 311 -20.12 -0.69 29.34
CA ASP A 311 -18.72 -0.82 29.77
C ASP A 311 -18.26 0.37 30.63
N ILE A 312 -19.13 1.35 30.88
CA ILE A 312 -18.82 2.51 31.72
C ILE A 312 -19.17 2.18 33.17
N ASP A 313 -18.14 2.11 34.01
CA ASP A 313 -18.30 1.96 35.45
C ASP A 313 -19.16 3.09 36.02
N GLY A 314 -20.20 2.73 36.77
CA GLY A 314 -21.17 3.68 37.33
C GLY A 314 -22.45 3.86 36.50
N LEU A 315 -22.59 3.23 35.34
CA LEU A 315 -23.83 3.23 34.56
C LEU A 315 -24.49 1.85 34.47
N LYS A 316 -25.82 1.84 34.44
CA LYS A 316 -26.63 0.64 34.23
C LYS A 316 -27.66 0.87 33.13
N ILE A 317 -27.73 -0.06 32.20
CA ILE A 317 -28.74 -0.08 31.15
C ILE A 317 -29.94 -0.88 31.63
N LYS A 318 -31.14 -0.29 31.54
CA LYS A 318 -32.42 -0.96 31.75
C LYS A 318 -33.21 -0.98 30.45
N SER A 319 -33.76 -2.13 30.10
CA SER A 319 -34.72 -2.25 29.00
C SER A 319 -36.13 -2.19 29.58
N SER A 320 -36.99 -1.33 29.03
CA SER A 320 -38.40 -1.22 29.43
C SER A 320 -39.30 -1.23 28.19
N GLY A 321 -40.39 -1.99 28.26
CA GLY A 321 -41.40 -2.14 27.18
C GLY A 321 -41.50 -3.55 26.61
N ALA A 322 -42.68 -3.91 26.11
CA ALA A 322 -42.89 -5.18 25.41
C ALA A 322 -41.90 -5.28 24.23
N ASN A 323 -41.10 -6.35 24.21
CA ASN A 323 -40.00 -6.62 23.28
C ASN A 323 -38.68 -5.83 23.51
N GLY A 324 -38.52 -5.06 24.58
CA GLY A 324 -37.24 -4.44 24.93
C GLY A 324 -36.78 -3.29 24.02
N CYS A 325 -37.71 -2.68 23.26
CA CYS A 325 -37.42 -1.60 22.31
C CYS A 325 -36.86 -0.31 22.93
N VAL A 326 -37.20 0.00 24.19
CA VAL A 326 -36.74 1.23 24.84
C VAL A 326 -35.65 0.91 25.86
N LYS A 327 -34.43 1.35 25.57
CA LYS A 327 -33.29 1.26 26.50
C LYS A 327 -33.11 2.59 27.20
N LYS A 328 -33.04 2.55 28.53
CA LYS A 328 -32.71 3.69 29.39
C LYS A 328 -31.41 3.43 30.13
N VAL A 329 -30.74 4.51 30.52
CA VAL A 329 -29.46 4.50 31.24
C VAL A 329 -29.69 5.19 32.58
N SER A 330 -29.17 4.61 33.67
CA SER A 330 -29.25 5.16 35.03
C SER A 330 -27.89 5.06 35.72
N LEU A 331 -27.58 6.01 36.59
CA LEU A 331 -26.41 5.93 37.47
C LEU A 331 -26.58 4.77 38.48
N LEU A 332 -25.53 3.99 38.67
CA LEU A 332 -25.41 3.06 39.80
C LEU A 332 -25.20 3.91 41.06
N ARG A 333 -26.11 3.77 42.03
CA ARG A 333 -25.99 4.40 43.36
C ARG A 333 -25.14 3.55 44.28
#